data_AF-A0A5D4T184-F1
#
_entry.id   AF-A0A5D4T184-F1
#
_cell.length_a   1.000
_cell.length_b   1.000
_cell.length_c   1.000
_cell.angle_alpha   90.00
_cell.angle_beta   90.00
_cell.angle_gamma   90.00
#
_symmetry.space_group_name_H-M   'P 1'
#
loop_
_entity.id
_entity.type
_entity.pdbx_description
1 polymer ?
#
loop_
_entity_poly.entity_id
_entity_poly.type
_entity_poly.pdbx_seq_one_letter_code
_entity_poly.pdbx_strand_id
1 'polypeptide(L)'
;MIKRLTIISLIAIILVIVAYNTRFYYATLPIESVSKREVLQSINESSEPIVKIANEDGYDWFITRTDQGEYRETLKAMIGNHGWEFQTQDGSGYFFEKGDETLIVTTEMWTGEYVMVRVPEGWEE
;
A
#
# COMPACT_ATOMS: atom_id res chain seq x y z
N MET A 1 -36.32 -20.80 24.76
CA MET A 1 -35.61 -21.11 23.50
C MET A 1 -35.53 -19.90 22.56
N ILE A 2 -36.66 -19.28 22.19
CA ILE A 2 -36.74 -18.13 21.26
C ILE A 2 -35.87 -16.91 21.67
N LYS A 3 -35.81 -16.59 22.98
CA LYS A 3 -34.95 -15.51 23.51
C LYS A 3 -33.44 -15.75 23.29
N ARG A 4 -32.98 -17.01 23.27
CA ARG A 4 -31.57 -17.35 23.02
C ARG A 4 -31.26 -17.29 21.51
N LEU A 5 -32.18 -17.75 20.67
CA LEU A 5 -32.07 -17.65 19.21
C LEU A 5 -32.04 -16.20 18.71
N THR A 6 -32.87 -15.33 19.28
CA THR A 6 -32.86 -13.89 18.96
C THR A 6 -31.56 -13.20 19.36
N ILE A 7 -31.00 -13.51 20.55
CA ILE A 7 -29.70 -12.98 20.97
C ILE A 7 -28.57 -13.47 20.04
N ILE A 8 -28.54 -14.76 19.70
CA ILE A 8 -27.52 -15.31 18.78
C ILE A 8 -27.62 -14.64 17.40
N SER A 9 -28.83 -14.45 16.88
CA SER A 9 -29.04 -13.76 15.60
C SER A 9 -28.56 -12.31 15.66
N LEU A 10 -28.80 -11.59 16.76
CA LEU A 10 -28.33 -10.21 16.93
C LEU A 10 -26.80 -10.14 16.97
N ILE A 11 -26.15 -11.06 17.70
CA ILE A 11 -24.68 -11.14 17.77
C ILE A 11 -24.09 -11.47 16.39
N ALA A 12 -24.69 -12.39 15.65
CA ALA A 12 -24.24 -12.73 14.30
C ALA A 12 -24.31 -11.52 13.35
N ILE A 13 -25.38 -10.72 13.42
CA ILE A 13 -25.51 -9.49 12.63
C ILE A 13 -24.42 -8.47 13.00
N ILE A 14 -24.17 -8.28 14.31
CA ILE A 14 -23.11 -7.37 14.78
C ILE A 14 -21.75 -7.83 14.28
N LEU A 15 -21.44 -9.13 14.34
CA LEU A 15 -20.18 -9.68 13.84
C LEU A 15 -20.00 -9.48 12.34
N VAL A 16 -21.06 -9.62 11.53
CA VAL A 16 -21.00 -9.34 10.09
C VAL A 16 -20.72 -7.86 9.83
N ILE A 17 -21.39 -6.96 10.55
CA ILE A 17 -21.17 -5.51 10.41
C ILE A 17 -19.74 -5.14 10.80
N VAL A 18 -19.22 -5.71 11.89
CA VAL A 18 -17.84 -5.48 12.33
C VAL A 18 -16.85 -6.03 11.29
N ALA A 19 -17.02 -7.26 10.82
CA ALA A 19 -16.13 -7.86 9.82
C ALA A 19 -16.10 -7.07 8.50
N TYR A 20 -17.24 -6.51 8.09
CA TYR A 20 -17.33 -5.63 6.92
C TYR A 20 -16.61 -4.30 7.13
N ASN A 21 -16.83 -3.64 8.28
CA ASN A 21 -16.22 -2.33 8.56
C ASN A 21 -14.71 -2.42 8.79
N THR A 22 -14.22 -3.47 9.46
CA THR A 22 -12.78 -3.68 9.65
C THR A 22 -12.10 -4.19 8.38
N ARG A 23 -12.89 -4.59 7.38
CA ARG A 23 -12.43 -5.26 6.16
C ARG A 23 -11.47 -6.41 6.47
N PHE A 24 -11.84 -7.23 7.47
CA PHE A 24 -10.99 -8.31 8.02
C PHE A 24 -10.51 -9.32 6.94
N TYR A 25 -11.25 -9.43 5.84
CA TYR A 25 -10.96 -10.32 4.71
C TYR A 25 -9.82 -9.87 3.78
N TYR A 26 -9.30 -8.64 3.89
CA TYR A 26 -8.10 -8.27 3.13
C TYR A 26 -6.85 -8.94 3.71
N ALA A 27 -5.85 -9.18 2.85
CA ALA A 27 -4.53 -9.63 3.27
C ALA A 27 -3.95 -8.69 4.35
N THR A 28 -3.11 -9.24 5.21
CA THR A 28 -2.33 -8.45 6.18
C THR A 28 -1.45 -7.46 5.41
N LEU A 29 -1.29 -6.25 5.95
CA LEU A 29 -0.36 -5.28 5.39
C LEU A 29 1.08 -5.76 5.62
N PRO A 30 2.04 -5.40 4.75
CA PRO A 30 3.46 -5.66 4.98
C PRO A 30 4.06 -4.75 6.07
N ILE A 31 3.26 -3.86 6.67
CA ILE A 31 3.64 -2.90 7.72
C ILE A 31 2.61 -2.88 8.85
N GLU A 32 3.04 -2.54 10.06
CA GLU A 32 2.20 -2.57 11.26
C GLU A 32 1.78 -1.17 11.77
N SER A 33 2.51 -0.11 11.40
CA SER A 33 2.29 1.27 11.86
C SER A 33 0.95 1.88 11.44
N VAL A 34 0.32 1.37 10.40
CA VAL A 34 -0.95 1.90 9.86
C VAL A 34 -1.98 0.80 9.66
N SER A 35 -3.25 1.13 9.90
CA SER A 35 -4.33 0.18 9.64
C SER A 35 -4.71 0.14 8.16
N LYS A 36 -5.28 -0.99 7.72
CA LYS A 36 -5.85 -1.17 6.37
C LYS A 36 -6.82 -0.05 5.99
N ARG A 37 -7.61 0.41 6.96
CA ARG A 37 -8.60 1.47 6.77
C ARG A 37 -7.92 2.80 6.47
N GLU A 38 -6.85 3.13 7.19
CA GLU A 38 -6.09 4.37 6.99
C GLU A 38 -5.39 4.36 5.63
N VAL A 39 -4.70 3.26 5.27
CA VAL A 39 -4.07 3.11 3.94
C VAL A 39 -5.09 3.32 2.80
N LEU A 40 -6.24 2.66 2.91
CA LEU A 40 -7.30 2.78 1.91
C LEU A 40 -7.94 4.16 1.90
N GLN A 41 -8.04 4.84 3.05
CA GLN A 41 -8.54 6.20 3.12
C GLN A 41 -7.58 7.15 2.40
N SER A 42 -6.27 7.06 2.68
CA SER A 42 -5.23 7.89 2.06
C SER A 42 -5.26 7.85 0.52
N ILE A 43 -5.38 6.66 -0.09
CA ILE A 43 -5.39 6.53 -1.56
C ILE A 43 -6.75 6.83 -2.21
N ASN A 44 -7.85 6.82 -1.44
CA ASN A 44 -9.19 7.14 -1.96
C ASN A 44 -9.52 8.63 -1.87
N GLU A 45 -8.97 9.32 -0.88
CA GLU A 45 -9.18 10.77 -0.69
C GLU A 45 -8.12 11.60 -1.43
N SER A 46 -7.00 10.99 -1.82
CA SER A 46 -5.95 11.65 -2.59
C SER A 46 -6.28 11.75 -4.09
N SER A 47 -5.89 12.87 -4.71
CA SER A 47 -5.83 13.02 -6.16
C SER A 47 -4.54 12.45 -6.78
N GLU A 48 -3.53 12.21 -5.96
CA GLU A 48 -2.25 11.65 -6.40
C GLU A 48 -2.38 10.14 -6.67
N PRO A 49 -1.80 9.63 -7.77
CA PRO A 49 -1.88 8.21 -8.12
C PRO A 49 -1.08 7.29 -7.18
N ILE A 50 -0.06 7.85 -6.51
CA ILE A 50 0.77 7.17 -5.50
C ILE A 50 0.86 8.04 -4.25
N VAL A 51 0.69 7.44 -3.07
CA VAL A 51 0.57 8.18 -1.80
C VAL A 51 1.45 7.56 -0.74
N LYS A 52 2.24 8.39 -0.03
CA LYS A 52 3.00 7.96 1.16
C LYS A 52 2.04 7.63 2.30
N ILE A 53 2.22 6.48 2.93
CA ILE A 53 1.34 5.96 3.98
C ILE A 53 2.06 5.77 5.31
N ALA A 54 3.36 5.50 5.31
CA ALA A 54 4.13 5.29 6.52
C ALA A 54 5.63 5.49 6.27
N ASN A 55 6.36 5.64 7.37
CA ASN A 55 7.81 5.47 7.44
C ASN A 55 8.04 4.42 8.55
N GLU A 56 8.56 3.25 8.17
CA GLU A 56 8.70 2.09 9.05
C GLU A 56 9.92 1.27 8.62
N ASP A 57 10.72 0.81 9.59
CA ASP A 57 11.90 -0.03 9.39
C ASP A 57 12.96 0.55 8.43
N GLY A 58 13.10 1.89 8.40
CA GLY A 58 14.06 2.58 7.53
C GLY A 58 13.60 2.71 6.07
N TYR A 59 12.30 2.52 5.82
CA TYR A 59 11.68 2.67 4.52
C TYR A 59 10.52 3.64 4.56
N ASP A 60 10.41 4.45 3.52
CA ASP A 60 9.18 5.13 3.16
C ASP A 60 8.27 4.17 2.39
N TRP A 61 7.07 3.99 2.91
CA TRP A 61 6.05 3.15 2.32
C TRP A 61 5.01 3.98 1.61
N PHE A 62 4.68 3.57 0.39
CA PHE A 62 3.68 4.18 -0.47
C PHE A 62 2.65 3.14 -0.92
N ILE A 63 1.49 3.63 -1.34
CA ILE A 63 0.43 2.84 -1.95
C ILE A 63 0.04 3.43 -3.29
N THR A 64 -0.18 2.57 -4.28
CA THR A 64 -0.70 2.92 -5.60
C THR A 64 -1.75 1.89 -6.04
N ARG A 65 -2.62 2.28 -6.98
CA ARG A 65 -3.59 1.36 -7.59
C ARG A 65 -2.89 0.50 -8.66
N THR A 66 -3.39 -0.71 -8.91
CA THR A 66 -2.83 -1.61 -9.94
C THR A 66 -3.15 -1.16 -11.37
N ASP A 67 -4.16 -0.29 -11.58
CA ASP A 67 -4.50 0.46 -12.82
C ASP A 67 -4.01 -0.12 -14.17
N GLN A 68 -4.30 -1.41 -14.43
CA GLN A 68 -3.87 -2.13 -15.64
C GLN A 68 -2.34 -2.17 -15.87
N GLY A 69 -1.54 -1.91 -14.84
CA GLY A 69 -0.08 -1.94 -14.87
C GLY A 69 0.58 -0.56 -15.02
N GLU A 70 -0.19 0.52 -15.10
CA GLU A 70 0.31 1.90 -15.21
C GLU A 70 1.05 2.36 -13.96
N TYR A 71 0.81 1.72 -12.80
CA TYR A 71 1.51 1.96 -11.55
C TYR A 71 3.03 1.93 -11.67
N ARG A 72 3.57 1.19 -12.66
CA ARG A 72 5.01 1.13 -12.93
C ARG A 72 5.53 2.46 -13.46
N GLU A 73 4.78 3.12 -14.32
CA GLU A 73 5.13 4.45 -14.84
C GLU A 73 4.90 5.51 -13.77
N THR A 74 3.82 5.40 -12.98
CA THR A 74 3.62 6.24 -11.79
C THR A 74 4.80 6.15 -10.83
N LEU A 75 5.26 4.93 -10.54
CA LEU A 75 6.42 4.69 -9.69
C LEU A 75 7.68 5.34 -10.26
N LYS A 76 8.01 5.07 -11.53
CA LYS A 76 9.19 5.65 -12.18
C LYS A 76 9.13 7.17 -12.21
N ALA A 77 7.96 7.75 -12.46
CA ALA A 77 7.75 9.19 -12.45
C ALA A 77 7.93 9.79 -11.05
N MET A 78 7.37 9.16 -10.01
CA MET A 78 7.55 9.59 -8.63
C MET A 78 9.03 9.64 -8.26
N ILE A 79 9.77 8.57 -8.51
CA ILE A 79 11.20 8.49 -8.21
C ILE A 79 12.02 9.45 -9.08
N GLY A 80 11.71 9.51 -10.39
CA GLY A 80 12.40 10.36 -11.35
C GLY A 80 12.20 11.86 -11.14
N ASN A 81 11.07 12.28 -10.57
CA ASN A 81 10.84 13.68 -10.19
C ASN A 81 11.82 14.17 -9.11
N HIS A 82 12.50 13.27 -8.40
CA HIS A 82 13.57 13.56 -7.43
C HIS A 82 14.99 13.39 -8.02
N GLY A 83 15.10 13.28 -9.35
CA GLY A 83 16.38 13.25 -10.07
C GLY A 83 17.00 11.86 -10.25
N TRP A 84 16.27 10.80 -9.91
CA TRP A 84 16.69 9.41 -10.08
C TRP A 84 16.36 8.88 -11.48
N GLU A 85 17.35 8.33 -12.19
CA GLU A 85 17.15 7.75 -13.51
C GLU A 85 16.86 6.24 -13.42
N PHE A 86 15.74 5.79 -13.99
CA PHE A 86 15.41 4.37 -14.03
C PHE A 86 16.36 3.60 -14.95
N GLN A 87 16.98 2.55 -14.42
CA GLN A 87 17.93 1.71 -15.17
C GLN A 87 17.29 0.39 -15.61
N THR A 88 16.78 -0.37 -14.65
CA THR A 88 16.25 -1.71 -14.92
C THR A 88 15.27 -2.18 -13.86
N GLN A 89 14.55 -3.25 -14.18
CA GLN A 89 13.67 -3.97 -13.26
C GLN A 89 14.08 -5.44 -13.23
N ASP A 90 14.22 -5.98 -12.02
CA ASP A 90 14.37 -7.43 -11.77
C ASP A 90 13.36 -7.89 -10.71
N GLY A 91 12.42 -8.73 -11.12
CA GLY A 91 11.28 -9.13 -10.29
C GLY A 91 10.46 -7.93 -9.80
N SER A 92 10.38 -7.77 -8.49
CA SER A 92 9.73 -6.62 -7.83
C SER A 92 10.66 -5.44 -7.56
N GLY A 93 11.97 -5.58 -7.85
CA GLY A 93 12.97 -4.54 -7.65
C GLY A 93 13.10 -3.63 -8.87
N TYR A 94 13.04 -2.33 -8.63
CA TYR A 94 13.30 -1.26 -9.60
C TYR A 94 14.60 -0.57 -9.21
N PHE A 95 15.55 -0.54 -10.13
CA PHE A 95 16.87 0.03 -9.93
C PHE A 95 16.92 1.41 -10.56
N PHE A 96 17.37 2.39 -9.78
CA PHE A 96 17.56 3.76 -10.21
C PHE A 96 18.96 4.25 -9.86
N GLU A 97 19.46 5.23 -10.61
CA GLU A 97 20.77 5.85 -10.39
C GLU A 97 20.67 7.38 -10.31
N LYS A 98 21.49 7.98 -9.46
CA LYS A 98 21.66 9.44 -9.33
C LYS A 98 23.15 9.72 -9.10
N GLY A 99 23.88 10.00 -10.18
CA GLY A 99 25.35 10.09 -10.10
C GLY A 99 25.97 8.73 -9.80
N ASP A 100 26.75 8.63 -8.71
CA ASP A 100 27.38 7.37 -8.27
C ASP A 100 26.50 6.58 -7.27
N GLU A 101 25.28 7.05 -7.00
CA GLU A 101 24.35 6.42 -6.06
C GLU A 101 23.36 5.50 -6.75
N THR A 102 23.01 4.40 -6.09
CA THR A 102 22.00 3.44 -6.55
C THR A 102 20.85 3.36 -5.55
N LEU A 103 19.63 3.52 -6.04
CA LEU A 103 18.40 3.34 -5.28
C LEU A 103 17.67 2.08 -5.77
N ILE A 104 17.30 1.21 -4.83
CA ILE A 104 16.49 0.03 -5.12
C ILE A 104 15.12 0.21 -4.48
N VAL A 105 14.11 0.33 -5.33
CA VAL A 105 12.70 0.44 -4.92
C VAL A 105 12.03 -0.91 -5.10
N THR A 106 11.32 -1.39 -4.09
CA THR A 106 10.62 -2.69 -4.19
C THR A 106 9.12 -2.49 -4.22
N THR A 107 8.43 -3.26 -5.05
CA THR A 107 6.97 -3.32 -5.08
C THR A 107 6.44 -4.64 -4.49
N GLU A 108 5.28 -4.58 -3.84
CA GLU A 108 4.59 -5.76 -3.32
C GLU A 108 3.09 -5.62 -3.59
N MET A 109 2.48 -6.64 -4.21
CA MET A 109 1.05 -6.66 -4.42
C MET A 109 0.35 -6.95 -3.08
N TRP A 110 -0.34 -5.97 -2.52
CA TRP A 110 -1.09 -6.16 -1.27
C TRP A 110 -2.47 -6.76 -1.53
N THR A 111 -3.15 -6.27 -2.56
CA THR A 111 -4.37 -6.88 -3.09
C THR A 111 -4.32 -6.85 -4.61
N GLY A 112 -5.24 -7.51 -5.32
CA GLY A 112 -5.32 -7.39 -6.78
C GLY A 112 -5.51 -5.94 -7.29
N GLU A 113 -5.98 -5.04 -6.42
CA GLU A 113 -6.27 -3.64 -6.75
C GLU A 113 -5.19 -2.65 -6.30
N TYR A 114 -4.30 -3.07 -5.40
CA TYR A 114 -3.35 -2.18 -4.72
C TYR A 114 -1.94 -2.77 -4.66
N VAL A 115 -0.97 -1.94 -4.99
CA VAL A 115 0.47 -2.24 -4.91
C VAL A 115 1.10 -1.33 -3.87
N MET A 116 1.81 -1.95 -2.93
CA MET A 116 2.65 -1.28 -1.95
C MET A 116 4.02 -1.05 -2.58
N VAL A 117 4.62 0.09 -2.30
CA VAL A 117 5.96 0.44 -2.75
C VAL A 117 6.78 0.79 -1.51
N ARG A 118 7.95 0.20 -1.36
CA ARG A 118 8.91 0.59 -0.32
C ARG A 118 10.15 1.20 -0.96
N VAL A 119 10.56 2.34 -0.42
CA VAL A 119 11.73 3.10 -0.86
C VAL A 119 12.62 3.32 0.37
N PRO A 120 13.93 3.06 0.31
CA PRO A 120 14.84 3.42 1.40
C PRO A 120 14.64 4.87 1.84
N GLU A 121 14.64 5.12 3.15
CA GLU A 121 14.54 6.48 3.68
C GLU A 121 15.69 7.38 3.19
N GLY A 122 15.44 8.68 3.05
CA GLY A 122 16.44 9.65 2.58
C GLY A 122 16.61 9.71 1.06
N TRP A 123 15.78 9.02 0.29
CA TRP A 123 15.86 8.99 -1.17
C TRP A 123 15.50 10.32 -1.87
N GLU A 124 14.82 11.25 -1.19
CA GLU A 124 14.41 12.54 -1.77
C GLU A 124 15.54 13.58 -1.85
N GLU A 125 16.67 13.34 -1.19
CA GLU A 125 17.82 14.25 -1.07
C GLU A 125 18.70 14.30 -2.34
#